data_AF-N2AEW6-F1
#
_entry.id   AF-N2AEW6-F1
#
_cell.length_a   1.000
_cell.length_b   1.000
_cell.length_c   1.000
_cell.angle_alpha   90.00
_cell.angle_beta   90.00
_cell.angle_gamma   90.00
#
_symmetry.space_group_name_H-M   'P 1'
#
loop_
_entity.id
_entity.type
_entity.pdbx_description
1 polymer ?
#
loop_
_entity_poly.entity_id
_entity_poly.type
_entity_poly.pdbx_seq_one_letter_code
_entity_poly.pdbx_strand_id
1 'polypeptide(L)'
;MYNKSDVQGHSLSYSFVCKLIIHEKVPCALFYFLKSCKVVFEKDIALLPNKYNYTTLNSQFSYRNLCKIFQLKPDYYYEESEVKECKKNAVVYHALGNFGVQTWHAEGTHPFGKLWDEYMMQSPWKDYHKEPAQLTVINRWQKRLYAVLPHFLYNPIHRIAVEVSLDQREKIYRKDA
;
A
#
# COMPACT_ATOMS: atom_id res chain seq x y z
N MET A 1 -8.35 -7.56 39.42
CA MET A 1 -7.94 -6.18 39.72
C MET A 1 -6.49 -6.05 39.28
N TYR A 2 -6.24 -5.40 38.14
CA TYR A 2 -4.87 -5.12 37.68
C TYR A 2 -4.47 -3.73 38.18
N ASN A 3 -3.34 -3.67 38.87
CA ASN A 3 -2.87 -2.52 39.62
C ASN A 3 -2.29 -1.45 38.67
N LYS A 4 -2.61 -0.17 38.91
CA LYS A 4 -2.31 0.98 38.05
C LYS A 4 -0.90 1.57 38.24
N SER A 5 0.05 0.84 38.83
CA SER A 5 1.33 1.40 39.29
C SER A 5 2.55 1.14 38.39
N ASP A 6 2.46 0.31 37.34
CA ASP A 6 3.66 -0.15 36.62
C ASP A 6 4.00 0.60 35.33
N VAL A 7 3.47 1.81 35.13
CA VAL A 7 3.83 2.64 33.96
C VAL A 7 4.59 3.88 34.43
N GLN A 8 5.85 3.69 34.82
CA GLN A 8 6.82 4.77 34.97
C GLN A 8 7.81 4.78 33.80
N GLY A 9 7.67 5.83 32.97
CA GLY A 9 8.80 6.67 32.60
C GLY A 9 9.82 6.10 31.61
N HIS A 10 9.46 5.98 30.34
CA HIS A 10 10.41 6.23 29.26
C HIS A 10 9.72 7.04 28.16
N SER A 11 10.05 8.33 28.06
CA SER A 11 9.68 9.17 26.92
C SER A 11 10.50 8.74 25.71
N LEU A 12 10.09 7.64 25.08
CA LEU A 12 10.60 7.24 23.78
C LEU A 12 10.12 8.28 22.78
N SER A 13 11.06 9.09 22.28
CA SER A 13 10.84 9.98 21.14
C SER A 13 10.09 9.23 20.04
N TYR A 14 9.01 9.82 19.53
CA TYR A 14 8.14 9.25 18.48
C TYR A 14 8.94 8.80 17.23
N SER A 15 10.10 9.42 16.98
CA SER A 15 11.07 9.01 15.95
C SER A 15 11.58 7.58 16.12
N PHE A 16 11.70 7.09 17.37
CA PHE A 16 12.09 5.73 17.69
C PHE A 16 10.92 4.74 17.52
N VAL A 17 9.71 5.17 17.85
CA VAL A 17 8.49 4.37 17.64
C VAL A 17 8.25 4.17 16.14
N CYS A 18 8.44 5.20 15.31
CA CYS A 18 8.39 5.09 13.85
C CYS A 18 9.44 4.11 13.27
N LYS A 19 10.56 3.88 13.96
CA LYS A 19 11.60 2.91 13.55
C LYS A 19 11.27 1.46 13.92
N LEU A 20 10.45 1.22 14.95
CA LEU A 20 9.92 -0.12 15.27
C LEU A 20 8.66 -0.48 14.45
N ILE A 21 8.01 0.52 13.85
CA ILE A 21 6.67 0.43 13.23
C ILE A 21 6.63 -0.25 11.84
N ILE A 22 7.77 -0.53 11.20
CA ILE A 22 7.78 -1.18 9.88
C ILE A 22 8.16 -2.65 10.04
N HIS A 23 7.19 -3.51 10.37
CA HIS A 23 7.37 -4.97 10.29
C HIS A 23 6.09 -5.65 9.77
N GLU A 24 5.60 -5.18 8.62
CA GLU A 24 4.77 -5.98 7.72
C GLU A 24 4.96 -5.49 6.28
N LYS A 25 5.07 -6.45 5.35
CA LYS A 25 5.63 -6.27 4.02
C LYS A 25 4.62 -5.63 3.03
N VAL A 26 4.20 -4.37 3.24
CA VAL A 26 3.65 -3.32 2.33
C VAL A 26 2.74 -2.40 3.20
N PRO A 27 3.20 -1.22 3.67
CA PRO A 27 2.36 -0.30 4.42
C PRO A 27 1.75 0.74 3.48
N CYS A 28 0.61 0.42 2.83
CA CYS A 28 -0.07 1.42 2.00
C CYS A 28 -1.60 1.51 2.14
N ALA A 29 -2.30 0.58 2.80
CA ALA A 29 -3.78 0.61 2.73
C ALA A 29 -4.61 0.20 3.96
N LEU A 30 -4.09 -0.44 5.00
CA LEU A 30 -4.93 -0.80 6.17
C LEU A 30 -4.21 -0.42 7.48
N PHE A 31 -4.54 0.74 8.03
CA PHE A 31 -3.65 1.41 8.99
C PHE A 31 -4.02 1.28 10.47
N TYR A 32 -5.02 0.49 10.87
CA TYR A 32 -5.32 0.28 12.31
C TYR A 32 -5.67 -1.16 12.69
N PHE A 33 -6.55 -1.85 11.95
CA PHE A 33 -6.87 -3.25 12.25
C PHE A 33 -5.63 -4.16 12.13
N LEU A 34 -4.82 -3.99 11.08
CA LEU A 34 -3.55 -4.72 10.97
C LEU A 34 -2.56 -4.33 12.09
N LYS A 35 -2.58 -3.07 12.56
CA LYS A 35 -1.73 -2.63 13.68
C LYS A 35 -2.09 -3.33 14.98
N SER A 36 -3.39 -3.39 15.31
CA SER A 36 -3.85 -4.06 16.54
C SER A 36 -3.64 -5.58 16.45
N CYS A 37 -3.95 -6.21 15.32
CA CYS A 37 -3.67 -7.63 15.09
C CYS A 37 -2.19 -7.94 15.26
N LYS A 38 -1.30 -7.11 14.73
CA LYS A 38 0.14 -7.34 14.90
C LYS A 38 0.61 -7.23 16.35
N VAL A 39 0.14 -6.23 17.11
CA VAL A 39 0.51 -6.10 18.54
C VAL A 39 -0.01 -7.30 19.34
N VAL A 40 -1.20 -7.80 19.01
CA VAL A 40 -1.82 -8.93 19.72
C VAL A 40 -1.19 -10.27 19.33
N PHE A 41 -0.84 -10.46 18.06
CA PHE A 41 -0.40 -11.74 17.50
C PHE A 41 1.07 -11.73 17.04
N GLU A 42 1.92 -10.87 17.62
CA GLU A 42 3.31 -10.66 17.14
C GLU A 42 4.11 -11.97 16.97
N LYS A 43 3.86 -12.96 17.83
CA LYS A 43 4.53 -14.27 17.80
C LYS A 43 3.73 -15.36 17.06
N ASP A 44 2.49 -15.08 16.69
CA ASP A 44 1.53 -16.03 16.11
C ASP A 44 1.14 -15.68 14.66
N ILE A 45 1.84 -14.73 14.04
CA ILE A 45 1.64 -14.35 12.64
C ILE A 45 2.65 -15.09 11.75
N ALA A 46 2.13 -15.92 10.86
CA ALA A 46 2.92 -16.52 9.79
C ALA A 46 3.00 -15.58 8.59
N LEU A 47 4.20 -15.43 8.01
CA LEU A 47 4.39 -14.68 6.77
C LEU A 47 3.92 -15.52 5.58
N LEU A 48 2.90 -15.04 4.86
CA LEU A 48 2.47 -15.65 3.61
C LEU A 48 3.40 -15.26 2.45
N PRO A 49 3.66 -16.17 1.49
CA PRO A 49 4.35 -15.83 0.26
C PRO A 49 3.68 -14.68 -0.51
N ASN A 50 4.46 -13.82 -1.17
CA ASN A 50 3.95 -12.63 -1.84
C ASN A 50 2.89 -12.92 -2.92
N LYS A 51 2.89 -14.12 -3.51
CA LYS A 51 1.89 -14.55 -4.51
C LYS A 51 0.44 -14.50 -4.01
N TYR A 52 0.23 -14.52 -2.70
CA TYR A 52 -1.09 -14.41 -2.09
C TYR A 52 -1.48 -12.95 -1.74
N ASN A 53 -0.64 -11.98 -2.07
CA ASN A 53 -0.91 -10.55 -1.89
C ASN A 53 -0.12 -9.73 -2.93
N TYR A 54 -0.34 -10.01 -4.22
CA TYR A 54 0.32 -9.28 -5.29
C TYR A 54 -0.36 -7.92 -5.49
N THR A 55 0.27 -6.87 -4.95
CA THR A 55 -0.32 -5.53 -4.93
C THR A 55 -0.10 -4.77 -6.25
N THR A 56 -0.93 -3.75 -6.49
CA THR A 56 -0.74 -2.81 -7.59
C THR A 56 0.68 -2.21 -7.58
N LEU A 57 1.25 -1.91 -6.42
CA LEU A 57 2.61 -1.38 -6.29
C LEU A 57 3.67 -2.35 -6.82
N ASN A 58 3.53 -3.66 -6.54
CA ASN A 58 4.42 -4.70 -7.07
C ASN A 58 4.36 -4.81 -8.60
N SER A 59 3.25 -4.40 -9.22
CA SER A 59 3.14 -4.36 -10.68
C SER A 59 3.77 -3.11 -11.29
N GLN A 60 3.74 -1.98 -10.59
CA GLN A 60 4.11 -0.66 -11.12
C GLN A 60 5.56 -0.28 -10.93
N PHE A 61 6.17 -0.71 -9.83
CA PHE A 61 7.50 -0.29 -9.43
C PHE A 61 8.44 -1.48 -9.41
N SER A 62 9.70 -1.26 -9.82
CA SER A 62 10.76 -2.23 -9.57
C SER A 62 10.98 -2.39 -8.07
N TYR A 63 11.51 -3.54 -7.64
CA TYR A 63 11.86 -3.80 -6.25
C TYR A 63 12.67 -2.66 -5.62
N ARG A 64 13.72 -2.20 -6.32
CA ARG A 64 14.54 -1.06 -5.90
C ARG A 64 13.72 0.20 -5.68
N ASN A 65 12.74 0.48 -6.54
CA ASN A 65 11.90 1.67 -6.43
C ASN A 65 10.88 1.53 -5.29
N LEU A 66 10.30 0.34 -5.09
CA LEU A 66 9.44 0.06 -3.93
C LEU A 66 10.18 0.34 -2.62
N CYS A 67 11.37 -0.24 -2.46
CA CYS A 67 12.18 -0.04 -1.27
C CYS A 67 12.56 1.42 -1.04
N LYS A 68 12.86 2.18 -2.10
CA LYS A 68 13.20 3.59 -2.00
C LYS A 68 12.01 4.51 -1.68
N ILE A 69 10.87 4.29 -2.34
CA ILE A 69 9.69 5.15 -2.22
C ILE A 69 9.00 4.89 -0.88
N PHE A 70 8.81 3.62 -0.54
CA PHE A 70 8.05 3.19 0.65
C PHE A 70 8.94 2.81 1.83
N GLN A 71 10.25 3.07 1.74
CA GLN A 71 11.24 2.81 2.79
C GLN A 71 11.23 1.34 3.28
N LEU A 72 11.08 0.41 2.33
CA LEU A 72 11.02 -1.03 2.60
C LEU A 72 12.42 -1.64 2.72
N LYS A 73 12.61 -2.59 3.63
CA LYS A 73 13.87 -3.34 3.83
C LYS A 73 13.61 -4.85 3.87
N PRO A 74 14.58 -5.70 3.47
CA PRO A 74 14.42 -7.16 3.48
C PRO A 74 13.97 -7.75 4.83
N ASP A 75 14.46 -7.20 5.95
CA ASP A 75 14.09 -7.60 7.32
C ASP A 75 12.57 -7.63 7.54
N TYR A 76 11.84 -6.78 6.81
CA TYR A 76 10.41 -6.59 6.93
C TYR A 76 9.70 -6.34 5.59
N TYR A 77 10.32 -6.73 4.48
CA TYR A 77 9.74 -6.70 3.14
C TYR A 77 10.21 -7.87 2.29
N TYR A 78 9.43 -8.28 1.28
CA TYR A 78 9.68 -9.52 0.55
C TYR A 78 11.04 -9.45 -0.13
N GLU A 79 11.71 -10.57 -0.31
CA GLU A 79 12.99 -10.56 -1.00
C GLU A 79 12.82 -10.17 -2.46
N GLU A 80 13.86 -9.62 -3.09
CA GLU A 80 13.79 -9.19 -4.49
C GLU A 80 13.40 -10.35 -5.42
N SER A 81 13.95 -11.54 -5.17
CA SER A 81 13.64 -12.76 -5.92
C SER A 81 12.17 -13.13 -5.81
N GLU A 82 11.59 -13.02 -4.61
CA GLU A 82 10.19 -13.34 -4.34
C GLU A 82 9.25 -12.34 -5.04
N VAL A 83 9.56 -11.03 -4.99
CA VAL A 83 8.77 -10.01 -5.69
C VAL A 83 8.83 -10.19 -7.20
N LYS A 84 10.00 -10.54 -7.75
CA LYS A 84 10.17 -10.82 -9.18
C LYS A 84 9.41 -12.06 -9.61
N GLU A 85 9.44 -13.12 -8.80
CA GLU A 85 8.75 -14.37 -9.08
C GLU A 85 7.23 -14.20 -9.00
N CYS A 86 6.77 -13.42 -8.02
CA CYS A 86 5.37 -13.12 -7.84
C CYS A 86 4.73 -12.46 -9.07
N LYS A 87 5.48 -11.64 -9.82
CA LYS A 87 4.99 -11.04 -11.08
C LYS A 87 4.56 -12.08 -12.12
N LYS A 88 5.11 -13.29 -12.07
CA LYS A 88 4.79 -14.39 -12.99
C LYS A 88 3.74 -15.34 -12.42
N ASN A 89 3.74 -15.53 -11.12
CA ASN A 89 3.03 -16.61 -10.43
C ASN A 89 2.07 -16.10 -9.32
N ALA A 90 1.55 -14.88 -9.46
CA ALA A 90 0.57 -14.31 -8.55
C ALA A 90 -0.73 -15.13 -8.55
N VAL A 91 -1.27 -15.38 -7.36
CA VAL A 91 -2.53 -16.12 -7.14
C VAL A 91 -3.63 -15.17 -6.71
N VAL A 92 -3.32 -14.22 -5.83
CA VAL A 92 -4.26 -13.22 -5.33
C VAL A 92 -3.76 -11.83 -5.68
N TYR A 93 -4.56 -11.11 -6.47
CA TYR A 93 -4.29 -9.74 -6.90
C TYR A 93 -4.96 -8.76 -5.94
N HIS A 94 -4.16 -7.98 -5.24
CA HIS A 94 -4.64 -6.92 -4.37
C HIS A 94 -4.63 -5.59 -5.13
N ALA A 95 -5.78 -5.26 -5.73
CA ALA A 95 -5.99 -4.05 -6.50
C ALA A 95 -6.08 -2.80 -5.59
N LEU A 96 -4.92 -2.37 -5.09
CA LEU A 96 -4.77 -1.07 -4.44
C LEU A 96 -4.99 0.04 -5.47
N GLY A 97 -5.70 1.10 -5.08
CA GLY A 97 -5.95 2.23 -5.96
C GLY A 97 -4.67 2.82 -6.55
N ASN A 98 -4.69 3.04 -7.87
CA ASN A 98 -3.59 3.60 -8.63
C ASN A 98 -3.83 5.09 -8.93
N PHE A 99 -3.15 6.00 -8.23
CA PHE A 99 -3.36 7.45 -8.37
C PHE A 99 -4.84 7.86 -8.27
N GLY A 100 -5.58 7.25 -7.34
CA GLY A 100 -7.03 7.50 -7.16
C GLY A 100 -7.95 6.76 -8.15
N VAL A 101 -7.39 5.97 -9.07
CA VAL A 101 -8.16 5.13 -10.00
C VAL A 101 -8.24 3.70 -9.44
N GLN A 102 -9.44 3.14 -9.40
CA GLN A 102 -9.70 1.75 -9.05
C GLN A 102 -9.94 0.92 -10.31
N THR A 103 -9.91 -0.41 -10.19
CA THR A 103 -10.17 -1.32 -11.33
C THR A 103 -11.58 -1.18 -11.91
N TRP A 104 -12.55 -0.82 -11.08
CA TRP A 104 -13.94 -0.59 -11.46
C TRP A 104 -14.25 0.84 -11.96
N HIS A 105 -13.23 1.70 -12.07
CA HIS A 105 -13.41 3.01 -12.70
C HIS A 105 -13.17 2.95 -14.21
N ALA A 106 -13.83 3.83 -14.96
CA ALA A 106 -13.80 3.85 -16.42
C ALA A 106 -12.40 4.14 -16.99
N GLU A 107 -11.53 4.77 -16.20
CA GLU A 107 -10.15 5.01 -16.59
C GLU A 107 -9.35 3.70 -16.64
N GLY A 108 -8.97 3.28 -17.85
CA GLY A 108 -8.14 2.10 -18.09
C GLY A 108 -6.67 2.21 -17.65
N THR A 109 -6.35 3.02 -16.64
CA THR A 109 -4.96 3.23 -16.17
C THR A 109 -4.57 2.35 -14.99
N HIS A 110 -5.49 1.55 -14.45
CA HIS A 110 -5.17 0.60 -13.39
C HIS A 110 -4.42 -0.61 -13.98
N PRO A 111 -3.26 -1.04 -13.44
CA PRO A 111 -2.48 -2.18 -13.96
C PRO A 111 -3.27 -3.48 -14.06
N PHE A 112 -4.19 -3.71 -13.13
CA PHE A 112 -5.07 -4.88 -13.12
C PHE A 112 -6.43 -4.66 -13.80
N GLY A 113 -6.61 -3.55 -14.53
CA GLY A 113 -7.90 -3.20 -15.14
C GLY A 113 -8.42 -4.26 -16.12
N LYS A 114 -7.55 -4.76 -17.01
CA LYS A 114 -7.92 -5.80 -17.97
C LYS A 114 -8.32 -7.10 -17.28
N LEU A 115 -7.53 -7.55 -16.31
CA LEU A 115 -7.81 -8.77 -15.55
C LEU A 115 -9.13 -8.65 -14.77
N TRP A 116 -9.38 -7.48 -14.18
CA TRP A 116 -10.66 -7.18 -13.55
C TRP A 116 -11.82 -7.31 -14.53
N ASP A 117 -11.70 -6.77 -15.73
CA ASP A 117 -12.75 -6.83 -16.76
C ASP A 117 -13.04 -8.26 -17.21
N GLU A 118 -11.99 -9.07 -17.37
CA GLU A 118 -12.09 -10.50 -17.68
C GLU A 118 -12.89 -11.26 -16.62
N TYR A 119 -12.65 -10.99 -15.32
CA TYR A 119 -13.40 -11.62 -14.23
C TYR A 119 -14.81 -11.03 -14.07
N MET A 120 -15.00 -9.73 -14.28
CA MET A 120 -16.32 -9.09 -14.20
C MET A 120 -17.29 -9.68 -15.23
N MET A 121 -16.84 -9.94 -16.46
CA MET A 121 -17.65 -10.57 -17.50
C MET A 121 -18.12 -11.99 -17.13
N GLN A 122 -17.36 -12.70 -16.29
CA GLN A 122 -17.71 -14.04 -15.80
C GLN A 122 -18.59 -14.00 -14.55
N SER A 123 -18.72 -12.82 -13.93
CA SER A 123 -19.43 -12.65 -12.67
C SER A 123 -20.93 -12.35 -12.88
N PRO A 124 -21.75 -12.46 -11.81
CA PRO A 124 -23.13 -11.97 -11.83
C PRO A 124 -23.27 -10.48 -12.13
N TRP A 125 -22.18 -9.70 -11.99
CA TRP A 125 -22.15 -8.26 -12.22
C TRP A 125 -21.60 -7.89 -13.60
N LYS A 126 -21.64 -8.80 -14.58
CA LYS A 126 -21.15 -8.55 -15.94
C LYS A 126 -21.74 -7.30 -16.62
N ASP A 127 -22.92 -6.87 -16.20
CA ASP A 127 -23.62 -5.70 -16.73
C ASP A 127 -23.25 -4.40 -15.97
N TYR A 128 -22.21 -4.45 -15.11
CA TYR A 128 -21.71 -3.28 -14.40
C TYR A 128 -21.08 -2.27 -15.37
N HIS A 129 -21.59 -1.05 -15.35
CA HIS A 129 -21.01 0.08 -16.07
C HIS A 129 -20.02 0.82 -15.19
N LYS A 130 -18.79 0.95 -15.68
CA LYS A 130 -17.74 1.66 -14.96
C LYS A 130 -17.98 3.17 -14.98
N GLU A 131 -17.90 3.79 -13.81
CA GLU A 131 -17.98 5.24 -13.65
C GLU A 131 -16.58 5.88 -13.62
N PRO A 132 -16.45 7.16 -14.03
CA PRO A 132 -15.18 7.89 -13.91
C PRO A 132 -14.72 8.05 -12.45
N ALA A 133 -13.41 8.01 -12.24
CA ALA A 133 -12.77 8.26 -10.96
C ALA A 133 -12.86 9.74 -10.56
N GLN A 134 -13.30 10.00 -9.33
CA GLN A 134 -13.23 11.34 -8.74
C GLN A 134 -11.82 11.64 -8.20
N LEU A 135 -10.96 12.15 -9.08
CA LEU A 135 -9.55 12.41 -8.76
C LEU A 135 -9.32 13.75 -8.06
N THR A 136 -8.60 13.71 -6.94
CA THR A 136 -8.01 14.89 -6.31
C THR A 136 -7.01 15.57 -7.25
N VAL A 137 -6.71 16.84 -7.00
CA VAL A 137 -5.71 17.61 -7.77
C VAL A 137 -4.35 16.91 -7.74
N ILE A 138 -3.92 16.44 -6.56
CA ILE A 138 -2.65 15.71 -6.39
C ILE A 138 -2.65 14.44 -7.25
N ASN A 139 -3.70 13.62 -7.17
CA ASN A 139 -3.79 12.37 -7.93
C ASN A 139 -3.80 12.58 -9.45
N ARG A 140 -4.48 13.65 -9.91
CA ARG A 140 -4.51 14.02 -11.33
C ARG A 140 -3.11 14.36 -11.86
N TRP A 141 -2.32 15.09 -11.08
CA TRP A 141 -0.94 15.40 -11.43
C TRP A 141 -0.03 14.18 -11.31
N GLN A 142 -0.14 13.38 -10.26
CA GLN A 142 0.62 12.14 -10.10
C GLN A 142 0.43 11.20 -11.30
N LYS A 143 -0.82 11.01 -11.73
CA LYS A 143 -1.17 10.22 -12.92
C LYS A 143 -0.51 10.76 -14.20
N ARG A 144 -0.57 12.07 -14.44
CA ARG A 144 0.05 12.71 -15.61
C ARG A 144 1.58 12.61 -15.59
N LEU A 145 2.19 12.90 -14.45
CA LEU A 145 3.64 12.86 -14.28
C LEU A 145 4.18 11.44 -14.44
N TYR A 146 3.47 10.43 -13.93
CA TYR A 146 3.84 9.02 -14.11
C TYR A 146 3.85 8.60 -15.58
N ALA A 147 2.93 9.13 -16.39
CA ALA A 147 2.81 8.78 -17.81
C ALA A 147 3.89 9.43 -18.70
N VAL A 148 4.47 10.56 -18.27
CA VAL A 148 5.35 11.37 -19.12
C VAL A 148 6.80 11.37 -18.64
N LEU A 149 7.04 11.32 -17.32
CA LEU A 149 8.39 11.40 -16.77
C LEU A 149 9.06 10.03 -16.72
N PRO A 150 10.37 9.95 -17.03
CA PRO A 150 11.18 8.81 -16.66
C PRO A 150 11.10 8.51 -15.16
N HIS A 151 11.04 7.23 -14.79
CA HIS A 151 10.84 6.81 -13.39
C HIS A 151 11.85 7.41 -12.41
N PHE A 152 13.11 7.63 -12.81
CA PHE A 152 14.11 8.22 -11.91
C PHE A 152 13.80 9.68 -11.53
N LEU A 153 13.11 10.44 -12.39
CA LEU A 153 12.61 11.79 -12.08
C LEU A 153 11.27 11.75 -11.34
N TYR A 154 10.41 10.79 -11.69
CA TYR A 154 9.09 10.66 -11.08
C TYR A 154 9.14 10.16 -9.63
N ASN A 155 9.99 9.17 -9.32
CA ASN A 155 9.96 8.49 -8.03
C ASN A 155 10.20 9.41 -6.82
N PRO A 156 11.12 10.39 -6.84
CA PRO A 156 11.25 11.36 -5.74
C PRO A 156 9.99 12.20 -5.53
N ILE A 157 9.34 12.62 -6.62
CA ILE A 157 8.08 13.39 -6.56
C ILE A 157 6.97 12.53 -5.96
N HIS A 158 6.87 11.26 -6.40
CA HIS A 158 5.88 10.34 -5.88
C HIS A 158 6.06 10.07 -4.38
N ARG A 159 7.31 9.89 -3.94
CA ARG A 159 7.63 9.71 -2.52
C ARG A 159 7.11 10.87 -1.67
N ILE A 160 7.38 12.11 -2.07
CA ILE A 160 6.88 13.31 -1.35
C ILE A 160 5.35 13.30 -1.29
N ALA A 161 4.68 12.96 -2.39
CA ALA A 161 3.22 12.89 -2.42
C ALA A 161 2.66 11.79 -1.49
N VAL A 162 3.34 10.64 -1.40
CA VAL A 162 2.99 9.56 -0.46
C VAL A 162 3.17 10.02 0.98
N GLU A 163 4.30 10.65 1.31
CA GLU A 163 4.59 11.19 2.66
C GLU A 163 3.50 12.20 3.09
N VAL A 164 3.18 13.18 2.23
CA VAL A 164 2.10 14.15 2.50
C VAL A 164 0.75 13.46 2.70
N SER A 165 0.44 12.43 1.91
CA SER A 165 -0.83 11.71 2.02
C SER A 165 -0.92 10.91 3.33
N LEU A 166 0.19 10.32 3.78
CA LEU A 166 0.25 9.60 5.06
C LEU A 166 0.09 10.57 6.23
N ASP A 167 0.77 11.72 6.21
CA ASP A 167 0.65 12.76 7.24
C ASP A 167 -0.77 13.32 7.34
N GLN A 168 -1.43 13.55 6.21
CA GLN A 168 -2.83 14.02 6.18
C GLN A 168 -3.78 12.99 6.80
N ARG A 169 -3.62 11.72 6.44
CA ARG A 169 -4.41 10.62 7.01
C ARG A 169 -4.18 10.52 8.52
N GLU A 170 -2.93 10.56 8.98
CA GLU A 170 -2.63 10.52 10.41
C GLU A 170 -3.30 11.66 11.17
N LYS A 171 -3.29 12.89 10.63
CA LYS A 171 -3.96 14.04 11.24
C LYS A 171 -5.47 13.87 11.33
N ILE A 172 -6.11 13.25 10.33
CA ILE A 172 -7.55 12.95 10.37
C ILE A 172 -7.83 11.98 11.51
N TYR A 173 -7.12 10.85 11.54
CA TYR A 173 -7.35 9.82 12.56
C TYR A 173 -7.04 10.28 13.99
N ARG A 174 -6.09 11.19 14.18
CA ARG A 174 -5.81 11.81 15.50
C ARG A 174 -6.92 12.74 15.97
N LYS A 175 -7.73 13.31 15.07
CA LYS A 175 -8.88 14.15 15.46
C LYS A 175 -10.08 13.31 15.88
N ASP A 176 -10.15 12.07 15.41
CA ASP A 176 -11.26 11.14 15.65
C ASP A 176 -10.98 10.14 16.79
N ALA A 177 -9.82 10.25 17.47
CA ALA A 177 -9.37 9.38 18.57
C ALA A 177 -9.36 10.14 19.90
#